data_AF-A0A380P3Q1-F1
#
_entry.id   AF-A0A380P3Q1-F1
#
_cell.length_a   1.000
_cell.length_b   1.000
_cell.length_c   1.000
_cell.angle_alpha   90.00
_cell.angle_beta   90.00
_cell.angle_gamma   90.00
#
_symmetry.space_group_name_H-M   'P 1'
#
loop_
_entity.id
_entity.type
_entity.pdbx_description
1 polymer ?
#
loop_
_entity_poly.entity_id
_entity_poly.type
_entity_poly.pdbx_seq_one_letter_code
_entity_poly.pdbx_strand_id
1 'polypeptide(L)'
;MYTDLPELDHVISTAGQTTAKALVDMQPEDNMLSVQSKLLGQINLVIVGQHYLKDGGSFTLTTGIKKDDPIPGGTSAAMANGGVTAFVKSAAIDLPRGLRINAISPNVVDVSFEKLKSQFLGYTPVSITDVAEAFVKSVVGKQTGQEYQIY
;
A
#
# COMPACT_ATOMS: atom_id res chain seq x y z
N MET A 1 15.81 0.36 13.68
CA MET A 1 14.40 0.82 13.60
C MET A 1 13.51 -0.01 14.51
N TYR A 2 13.09 -1.22 14.13
CA TYR A 2 12.19 -2.02 14.99
C TYR A 2 12.78 -2.36 16.37
N THR A 3 14.09 -2.60 16.43
CA THR A 3 14.84 -2.82 17.67
C THR A 3 14.77 -1.64 18.65
N ASP A 4 14.50 -0.43 18.15
CA ASP A 4 14.56 0.82 18.91
C ASP A 4 13.16 1.27 19.37
N LEU A 5 12.12 0.48 19.03
CA LEU A 5 10.72 0.74 19.33
C LEU A 5 10.19 -0.37 20.26
N PRO A 6 10.49 -0.33 21.57
CA PRO A 6 9.86 -1.26 22.49
C PRO A 6 8.34 -1.02 22.47
N GLU A 7 7.57 -2.11 22.56
CA GLU A 7 6.12 -2.06 22.71
C GLU A 7 5.29 -1.60 21.48
N LEU A 8 5.61 -2.08 20.28
CA LEU A 8 4.90 -1.70 19.06
C LEU A 8 3.57 -2.46 18.85
N ASP A 9 2.45 -1.74 18.76
CA ASP A 9 1.13 -2.34 18.49
C ASP A 9 0.78 -2.38 16.99
N HIS A 10 1.06 -1.29 16.27
CA HIS A 10 0.60 -1.10 14.91
C HIS A 10 1.70 -0.53 14.01
N VAL A 11 1.76 -1.03 12.78
CA VAL A 11 2.63 -0.51 11.71
C VAL A 11 1.78 -0.07 10.54
N ILE A 12 1.93 1.20 10.16
CA ILE A 12 1.27 1.77 8.99
C ILE A 12 2.36 2.16 7.99
N SER A 13 2.23 1.72 6.74
CA SER A 13 3.11 2.14 5.66
C SER A 13 2.34 2.97 4.64
N THR A 14 2.61 4.27 4.61
CA THR A 14 2.19 5.22 3.56
C THR A 14 3.34 5.55 2.60
N ALA A 15 4.47 4.85 2.74
CA ALA A 15 5.67 5.06 1.93
C ALA A 15 5.68 4.14 0.69
N GLY A 16 6.59 4.45 -0.23
CA GLY A 16 6.84 3.64 -1.42
C GLY A 16 6.84 4.49 -2.69
N GLN A 17 7.96 4.43 -3.41
CA GLN A 17 8.13 5.11 -4.68
C GLN A 17 7.85 4.15 -5.83
N THR A 18 7.31 4.70 -6.92
CA THR A 18 7.04 3.95 -8.14
C THR A 18 7.55 4.70 -9.36
N THR A 19 8.04 3.96 -10.34
CA THR A 19 8.38 4.48 -11.65
C THR A 19 7.12 4.81 -12.46
N ALA A 20 7.09 6.00 -13.04
CA ALA A 20 6.08 6.41 -14.02
C ALA A 20 6.74 6.50 -15.40
N LYS A 21 6.49 5.52 -16.27
CA LYS A 21 7.10 5.43 -17.61
C LYS A 21 6.24 4.60 -18.53
N ALA A 22 6.06 5.03 -19.78
CA ALA A 22 5.33 4.28 -20.79
C ALA A 22 5.97 2.89 -20.99
N LEU A 23 5.14 1.87 -21.17
CA LEU A 23 5.62 0.48 -21.23
C LEU A 23 6.60 0.25 -22.39
N VAL A 24 6.36 0.88 -23.54
CA VAL A 24 7.22 0.78 -24.73
C VAL A 24 8.63 1.31 -24.52
N ASP A 25 8.81 2.23 -23.57
CA ASP A 25 10.09 2.85 -23.24
C ASP A 25 10.74 2.24 -21.98
N MET A 26 10.05 1.28 -21.33
CA MET A 26 10.47 0.71 -20.06
C MET A 26 11.52 -0.38 -20.26
N GLN A 27 12.64 -0.24 -19.57
CA GLN A 27 13.65 -1.28 -19.40
C GLN A 27 13.47 -1.99 -18.05
N PRO A 28 13.98 -3.22 -17.89
CA PRO A 28 13.86 -3.95 -16.63
C PRO A 28 14.33 -3.15 -15.40
N GLU A 29 15.39 -2.36 -15.54
CA GLU A 29 15.98 -1.56 -14.46
C GLU A 29 15.05 -0.43 -14.01
N ASP A 30 14.28 0.16 -14.93
CA ASP A 30 13.28 1.18 -14.61
C ASP A 30 12.23 0.61 -13.66
N ASN A 31 11.90 -0.68 -13.79
CA ASN A 31 10.91 -1.33 -12.95
C ASN A 31 11.42 -1.60 -11.53
N MET A 32 12.75 -1.70 -11.34
CA MET A 32 13.35 -2.09 -10.07
C MET A 32 13.12 -1.07 -8.95
N LEU A 33 12.95 0.22 -9.26
CA LEU A 33 12.59 1.22 -8.24
C LEU A 33 11.27 0.87 -7.56
N SER A 34 10.22 0.57 -8.33
CA SER A 34 8.91 0.18 -7.78
C SER A 34 8.98 -1.16 -7.03
N VAL A 35 9.77 -2.12 -7.55
CA VAL A 35 9.98 -3.42 -6.92
C VAL A 35 10.64 -3.24 -5.55
N GLN A 36 11.73 -2.48 -5.46
CA GLN A 36 12.48 -2.34 -4.21
C GLN A 36 11.77 -1.43 -3.20
N SER A 37 11.11 -0.36 -3.68
CA SER A 37 10.50 0.64 -2.81
C SER A 37 9.04 0.33 -2.48
N LYS A 38 8.13 0.43 -3.46
CA LYS A 38 6.68 0.29 -3.21
C LYS A 38 6.25 -1.15 -2.89
N LEU A 39 6.85 -2.14 -3.55
CA LEU A 39 6.51 -3.55 -3.36
C LEU A 39 7.28 -4.15 -2.17
N LEU A 40 8.57 -4.45 -2.36
CA LEU A 40 9.38 -5.14 -1.36
C LEU A 40 9.62 -4.29 -0.13
N GLY A 41 9.76 -2.97 -0.25
CA GLY A 41 9.89 -2.09 0.92
C GLY A 41 8.72 -2.25 1.89
N GLN A 42 7.48 -2.30 1.38
CA GLN A 42 6.29 -2.52 2.22
C GLN A 42 6.18 -3.98 2.70
N ILE A 43 6.44 -4.96 1.84
CA ILE A 43 6.41 -6.38 2.22
C ILE A 43 7.44 -6.69 3.32
N ASN A 44 8.64 -6.14 3.21
CA ASN A 44 9.73 -6.37 4.17
C ASN A 44 9.43 -5.75 5.54
N LEU A 45 8.64 -4.66 5.61
CA LEU A 45 8.14 -4.16 6.90
C LEU A 45 7.32 -5.23 7.63
N VAL A 46 6.53 -6.02 6.90
CA VAL A 46 5.72 -7.10 7.50
C VAL A 46 6.59 -8.30 7.84
N ILE A 47 7.41 -8.77 6.91
CA ILE A 47 8.28 -9.95 7.10
C ILE A 47 9.17 -9.75 8.33
N VAL A 48 9.78 -8.58 8.48
CA VAL A 48 10.64 -8.28 9.63
C VAL A 48 9.80 -7.91 10.86
N GLY A 49 8.81 -7.03 10.69
CA GLY A 49 8.06 -6.45 11.80
C GLY A 49 7.20 -7.45 12.56
N GLN A 50 6.75 -8.56 11.94
CA GLN A 50 5.86 -9.53 12.60
C GLN A 50 6.46 -10.16 13.86
N HIS A 51 7.79 -10.10 14.00
CA HIS A 51 8.52 -10.57 15.18
C HIS A 51 8.60 -9.53 16.31
N TYR A 52 8.23 -8.28 16.06
CA TYR A 52 8.34 -7.15 16.99
C TYR A 52 6.99 -6.63 17.49
N LEU A 53 5.89 -6.86 16.76
CA LEU A 53 4.57 -6.40 17.19
C LEU A 53 4.09 -7.16 18.44
N LYS A 54 3.34 -6.49 19.30
CA LYS A 54 2.55 -7.13 20.37
C LYS A 54 1.45 -8.04 19.80
N ASP A 55 1.02 -9.02 20.60
CA ASP A 55 -0.11 -9.90 20.25
C ASP A 55 -1.36 -9.06 19.94
N GLY A 56 -2.11 -9.46 18.90
CA GLY A 56 -3.28 -8.71 18.44
C GLY A 56 -2.98 -7.40 17.68
N GLY A 57 -1.71 -7.05 17.49
CA GLY A 57 -1.26 -5.91 16.70
C GLY A 57 -1.65 -5.99 15.21
N SER A 58 -1.35 -4.94 14.44
CA SER A 58 -1.71 -4.92 13.02
C SER A 58 -0.74 -4.19 12.08
N PHE A 59 -0.74 -4.63 10.82
CA PHE A 59 -0.12 -3.96 9.70
C PHE A 59 -1.17 -3.32 8.80
N THR A 60 -0.91 -2.10 8.32
CA THR A 60 -1.72 -1.47 7.28
C THR A 60 -0.81 -0.93 6.18
N LEU A 61 -0.90 -1.50 4.99
CA LEU A 61 -0.09 -1.12 3.83
C LEU A 61 -0.87 -0.22 2.87
N THR A 62 -0.18 0.43 1.93
CA THR A 62 -0.82 1.29 0.92
C THR A 62 -0.63 0.73 -0.48
N THR A 63 -1.72 0.47 -1.18
CA THR A 63 -1.75 0.10 -2.61
C THR A 63 -2.16 1.32 -3.44
N GLY A 64 -3.25 1.24 -4.21
CA GLY A 64 -3.80 2.34 -4.98
C GLY A 64 -4.44 1.91 -6.29
N ILE A 65 -5.33 2.77 -6.79
CA ILE A 65 -6.28 2.49 -7.87
C ILE A 65 -5.67 1.95 -9.17
N LYS A 66 -4.41 2.29 -9.51
CA LYS A 66 -3.75 1.97 -10.79
C LYS A 66 -3.75 0.48 -11.17
N LYS A 67 -3.92 -0.43 -10.22
CA LYS A 67 -4.04 -1.88 -10.49
C LYS A 67 -5.42 -2.30 -10.98
N ASP A 68 -6.45 -1.52 -10.67
CA ASP A 68 -7.86 -1.77 -11.05
C ASP A 68 -8.30 -0.83 -12.18
N ASP A 69 -7.86 0.43 -12.14
CA ASP A 69 -8.14 1.46 -13.13
C ASP A 69 -6.80 2.07 -13.62
N PRO A 70 -6.20 1.49 -14.67
CA PRO A 70 -4.84 1.81 -15.10
C PRO A 70 -4.75 3.11 -15.90
N ILE A 71 -3.65 3.83 -15.70
CA ILE A 71 -3.29 5.04 -16.47
C ILE A 71 -2.04 4.81 -17.34
N PRO A 72 -1.86 5.57 -18.44
CA PRO A 72 -0.61 5.55 -19.21
C PRO A 72 0.62 5.78 -18.32
N GLY A 73 1.63 4.93 -18.49
CA GLY A 73 2.84 4.94 -17.68
C GLY A 73 2.70 4.40 -16.25
N GLY A 74 1.51 3.90 -15.87
CA GLY A 74 1.21 3.38 -14.55
C GLY A 74 1.57 1.92 -14.30
N THR A 75 2.05 1.18 -15.31
CA THR A 75 2.23 -0.29 -15.23
C THR A 75 3.11 -0.74 -14.07
N SER A 76 4.24 -0.08 -13.83
CA SER A 76 5.16 -0.43 -12.73
C SER A 76 4.52 -0.21 -11.35
N ALA A 77 3.73 0.85 -11.20
CA ALA A 77 2.96 1.11 -9.99
C ALA A 77 1.82 0.10 -9.79
N ALA A 78 1.10 -0.24 -10.86
CA ALA A 78 0.03 -1.23 -10.85
C ALA A 78 0.54 -2.62 -10.41
N MET A 79 1.69 -3.05 -10.94
CA MET A 79 2.37 -4.28 -10.51
C MET A 79 2.68 -4.26 -9.01
N ALA A 80 3.31 -3.19 -8.52
CA ALA A 80 3.64 -3.08 -7.10
C ALA A 80 2.39 -3.11 -6.21
N ASN A 81 1.34 -2.37 -6.60
CA ASN A 81 0.07 -2.38 -5.89
C ASN A 81 -0.56 -3.77 -5.86
N GLY A 82 -0.67 -4.45 -7.00
CA GLY A 82 -1.24 -5.80 -7.09
C GLY A 82 -0.45 -6.84 -6.28
N GLY A 83 0.88 -6.76 -6.31
CA GLY A 83 1.75 -7.63 -5.51
C GLY A 83 1.54 -7.44 -4.01
N VAL A 84 1.45 -6.19 -3.54
CA VAL A 84 1.12 -5.89 -2.14
C VAL A 84 -0.29 -6.37 -1.78
N THR A 85 -1.30 -6.16 -2.63
CA THR A 85 -2.67 -6.64 -2.39
C THR A 85 -2.72 -8.16 -2.22
N ALA A 86 -2.06 -8.90 -3.11
CA ALA A 86 -2.02 -10.36 -3.04
C ALA A 86 -1.26 -10.84 -1.78
N PHE A 87 -0.13 -10.20 -1.47
CA PHE A 87 0.63 -10.49 -0.24
C PHE A 87 -0.21 -10.27 1.02
N VAL A 88 -0.91 -9.13 1.13
CA VAL A 88 -1.78 -8.83 2.27
C VAL A 88 -2.86 -9.88 2.45
N LYS A 89 -3.53 -10.27 1.36
CA LYS A 89 -4.59 -11.27 1.41
C LYS A 89 -4.08 -12.64 1.88
N SER A 90 -2.91 -13.07 1.38
CA SER A 90 -2.33 -14.37 1.76
C SER A 90 -1.71 -14.33 3.16
N ALA A 91 -0.94 -13.30 3.50
CA ALA A 91 -0.26 -13.20 4.80
C ALA A 91 -1.26 -13.15 5.97
N ALA A 92 -2.48 -12.66 5.74
CA ALA A 92 -3.53 -12.61 6.76
C ALA A 92 -3.92 -13.97 7.36
N ILE A 93 -3.70 -15.09 6.64
CA ILE A 93 -3.98 -16.44 7.16
C ILE A 93 -2.76 -17.10 7.82
N ASP A 94 -1.56 -16.55 7.62
CA ASP A 94 -0.30 -17.10 8.14
C ASP A 94 0.23 -16.32 9.36
N LEU A 95 -0.24 -15.09 9.57
CA LEU A 95 0.23 -14.23 10.66
C LEU A 95 -0.13 -14.82 12.04
N PRO A 96 0.86 -14.98 12.95
CA PRO A 96 0.65 -15.62 14.24
C PRO A 96 0.09 -14.64 15.27
N ARG A 97 -0.17 -15.13 16.50
CA ARG A 97 -0.45 -14.29 17.69
C ARG A 97 -1.64 -13.32 17.53
N GLY A 98 -2.59 -13.67 16.66
CA GLY A 98 -3.75 -12.83 16.35
C GLY A 98 -3.41 -11.53 15.62
N LEU A 99 -2.22 -11.44 15.02
CA LEU A 99 -1.83 -10.28 14.21
C LEU A 99 -2.74 -10.15 12.99
N ARG A 100 -3.02 -8.91 12.59
CA ARG A 100 -3.86 -8.60 11.42
C ARG A 100 -3.09 -7.82 10.37
N ILE A 101 -3.52 -7.90 9.12
CA ILE A 101 -2.95 -7.11 8.03
C ILE A 101 -4.04 -6.70 7.04
N ASN A 102 -4.05 -5.45 6.61
CA ASN A 102 -4.91 -4.96 5.53
C ASN A 102 -4.15 -3.97 4.62
N ALA A 103 -4.75 -3.61 3.50
CA ALA A 103 -4.27 -2.58 2.59
C ALA A 103 -5.33 -1.48 2.37
N ILE A 104 -4.86 -0.24 2.16
CA ILE A 104 -5.70 0.87 1.68
C ILE A 104 -5.36 1.13 0.21
N SER A 105 -6.38 1.07 -0.65
CA SER A 105 -6.28 1.37 -2.08
C SER A 105 -7.03 2.67 -2.39
N PRO A 106 -6.37 3.83 -2.31
CA PRO A 106 -7.00 5.10 -2.65
C PRO A 106 -6.98 5.37 -4.16
N ASN A 107 -7.94 6.18 -4.62
CA ASN A 107 -7.83 6.96 -5.86
C ASN A 107 -6.74 8.03 -5.74
N VAL A 108 -6.56 8.84 -6.79
CA VAL A 108 -5.84 10.10 -6.69
C VAL A 108 -6.47 10.98 -5.60
N VAL A 109 -5.65 11.46 -4.67
CA VAL A 109 -6.11 12.21 -3.49
C VAL A 109 -6.13 13.71 -3.80
N ASP A 110 -7.17 14.40 -3.33
CA ASP A 110 -7.43 15.83 -3.54
C ASP A 110 -6.21 16.74 -3.34
N VAL A 111 -5.48 16.58 -2.23
CA VAL A 111 -4.28 17.40 -1.90
C VAL A 111 -3.14 17.25 -2.92
N SER A 112 -3.15 16.19 -3.73
CA SER A 112 -2.16 15.92 -4.77
C SER A 112 -2.72 16.07 -6.18
N PHE A 113 -4.04 16.29 -6.33
CA PHE A 113 -4.71 16.19 -7.62
C PHE A 113 -4.19 17.19 -8.63
N GLU A 114 -4.00 18.47 -8.25
CA GLU A 114 -3.49 19.49 -9.17
C GLU A 114 -2.11 19.13 -9.76
N LYS A 115 -1.24 18.48 -8.98
CA LYS A 115 0.09 18.04 -9.45
C LYS A 115 0.01 16.82 -10.38
N LEU A 116 -1.01 16.00 -10.23
CA LEU A 116 -1.17 14.71 -10.92
C LEU A 116 -2.25 14.73 -12.01
N LYS A 117 -2.94 15.86 -12.19
CA LYS A 117 -4.12 16.01 -13.06
C LYS A 117 -3.89 15.52 -14.48
N SER A 118 -2.72 15.80 -15.06
CA SER A 118 -2.37 15.37 -16.42
C SER A 118 -2.29 13.84 -16.58
N GLN A 119 -2.01 13.13 -15.49
CA GLN A 119 -1.94 11.66 -15.46
C GLN A 119 -3.29 11.01 -15.20
N PHE A 120 -4.20 11.72 -14.54
CA PHE A 120 -5.50 11.23 -14.07
C PHE A 120 -6.68 12.01 -14.67
N LEU A 121 -6.58 12.38 -15.96
CA LEU A 121 -7.67 13.05 -16.66
C LEU A 121 -8.92 12.16 -16.67
N GLY A 122 -10.05 12.71 -16.22
CA GLY A 122 -11.33 11.99 -16.13
C GLY A 122 -11.57 11.29 -14.78
N TYR A 123 -10.58 11.23 -13.90
CA TYR A 123 -10.76 10.71 -12.54
C TYR A 123 -11.36 11.80 -11.64
N THR A 124 -12.21 11.38 -10.70
CA THR A 124 -12.67 12.21 -9.59
C THR A 124 -11.77 11.95 -8.39
N PRO A 125 -11.06 12.95 -7.85
CA PRO A 125 -10.19 12.73 -6.70
C PRO A 125 -11.00 12.43 -5.43
N VAL A 126 -10.43 11.62 -4.55
CA VAL A 126 -11.00 11.31 -3.23
C VAL A 126 -10.42 12.23 -2.15
N SER A 127 -11.19 12.45 -1.10
CA SER A 127 -10.75 13.24 0.05
C SER A 127 -9.65 12.52 0.83
N ILE A 128 -8.62 13.25 1.25
CA ILE A 128 -7.61 12.72 2.18
C ILE A 128 -8.23 12.22 3.50
N THR A 129 -9.34 12.82 3.93
CA THR A 129 -10.06 12.42 5.14
C THR A 129 -10.65 11.02 5.00
N ASP A 130 -11.30 10.71 3.87
CA ASP A 130 -11.90 9.40 3.64
C ASP A 130 -10.83 8.30 3.58
N VAL A 131 -9.68 8.62 2.98
CA VAL A 131 -8.52 7.73 2.96
C VAL A 131 -7.99 7.50 4.37
N ALA A 132 -7.88 8.55 5.20
CA ALA A 132 -7.42 8.44 6.59
C ALA A 132 -8.36 7.59 7.46
N GLU A 133 -9.67 7.73 7.30
CA GLU A 133 -10.67 6.90 8.00
C GLU A 133 -10.52 5.41 7.66
N ALA A 134 -10.10 5.06 6.45
CA ALA A 134 -9.82 3.68 6.09
C ALA A 134 -8.58 3.11 6.83
N PHE A 135 -7.55 3.93 7.06
CA PHE A 135 -6.42 3.54 7.93
C PHE A 135 -6.89 3.33 9.37
N VAL A 136 -7.71 4.24 9.90
CA VAL A 136 -8.31 4.10 11.24
C VAL A 136 -9.09 2.79 11.32
N LYS A 137 -9.99 2.51 10.36
CA LYS A 137 -10.74 1.25 10.27
C LYS A 137 -9.84 0.02 10.31
N SER A 138 -8.70 0.03 9.60
CA SER A 138 -7.74 -1.08 9.64
C SER A 138 -7.12 -1.28 11.02
N VAL A 139 -6.74 -0.19 11.68
CA VAL A 139 -6.09 -0.21 13.00
C VAL A 139 -7.08 -0.65 14.08
N VAL A 140 -8.19 0.08 14.25
CA VAL A 140 -9.13 -0.13 15.36
C VAL A 140 -10.11 -1.28 15.12
N GLY A 141 -10.37 -1.62 13.86
CA GLY A 141 -11.24 -2.72 13.48
C GLY A 141 -10.63 -4.09 13.77
N LYS A 142 -11.39 -5.16 13.45
CA LYS A 142 -10.96 -6.55 13.67
C LYS A 142 -10.81 -7.37 12.39
N GLN A 143 -11.01 -6.74 11.23
CA GLN A 143 -10.84 -7.39 9.92
C GLN A 143 -9.35 -7.58 9.59
N THR A 144 -9.06 -8.60 8.79
CA THR A 144 -7.74 -8.95 8.24
C THR A 144 -7.88 -9.45 6.81
N GLY A 145 -6.81 -9.37 6.01
CA GLY A 145 -6.76 -9.77 4.61
C GLY A 145 -7.60 -8.91 3.66
N GLN A 146 -8.00 -7.72 4.11
CA GLN A 146 -8.83 -6.82 3.32
C GLN A 146 -7.99 -5.83 2.52
N GLU A 147 -8.52 -5.45 1.37
CA GLU A 147 -8.16 -4.22 0.68
C GLU A 147 -9.35 -3.26 0.74
N TYR A 148 -9.20 -2.16 1.46
CA TYR A 148 -10.22 -1.11 1.49
C TYR A 148 -10.02 -0.19 0.28
N GLN A 149 -10.98 -0.19 -0.64
CA GLN A 149 -10.96 0.64 -1.85
C GLN A 149 -11.71 1.95 -1.59
N ILE A 150 -11.05 3.06 -1.86
CA ILE A 150 -11.58 4.43 -1.68
C ILE A 150 -11.42 5.10 -3.04
N TYR A 151 -12.39 4.89 -3.92
CA TYR A 151 -12.39 5.30 -5.33
C TYR A 151 -13.33 6.46 -5.62
#